data_AF-A0A5N6LK75-F1
#
_entry.id   AF-A0A5N6LK75-F1
#
_cell.length_a   1.000
_cell.length_b   1.000
_cell.length_c   1.000
_cell.angle_alpha   90.00
_cell.angle_beta   90.00
_cell.angle_gamma   90.00
#
_symmetry.space_group_name_H-M   'P 1'
#
loop_
_entity.id
_entity.type
_entity.pdbx_description
1 polymer ?
#
loop_
_entity_poly.entity_id
_entity_poly.type
_entity_poly.pdbx_seq_one_letter_code
_entity_poly.pdbx_strand_id
1 'polypeptide(L)'
;MESMKWDVKVLCLTASVCRRLRATAKRLLWRELCLFRAPRITESLSNGVHSSRMLGGWPSLAKLLFFCGGCNSTRNFVMSRSKPGHFVAESRFSKTSGMSFLMKRCRNDLLFVSDPCEHRLGDQEDDLGVFRGVFRGFRESMTRACLIARQAALEESERCPYCGARVWSMTAAGLVPRKAAKRLGSHDGALEYFVCVNGHLHGTCWLAPLSSDEGEDEEFGTDGTDGTGNSSGDGGDHPTARNGFRYDGFNDRNT
;
A
#
# COMPACT_ATOMS: atom_id res chain seq x y z
N MET A 1 10.92 -13.79 29.30
CA MET A 1 10.29 -13.93 27.96
C MET A 1 11.20 -13.49 26.81
N GLU A 2 12.37 -12.89 27.09
CA GLU A 2 13.33 -12.44 26.06
C GLU A 2 14.00 -13.58 25.26
N SER A 3 14.03 -14.82 25.77
CA SER A 3 14.71 -15.92 25.08
C SER A 3 14.01 -16.42 23.81
N MET A 4 12.72 -16.09 23.61
CA MET A 4 11.94 -16.64 22.49
C MET A 4 12.15 -15.90 21.15
N LYS A 5 12.92 -14.79 21.15
CA LYS A 5 13.17 -13.87 19.99
C LYS A 5 11.91 -13.51 19.18
N TRP A 6 10.74 -13.68 19.79
CA TRP A 6 9.44 -13.63 19.13
C TRP A 6 9.41 -14.38 17.79
N ASP A 7 9.90 -15.63 17.76
CA ASP A 7 9.84 -16.48 16.57
C ASP A 7 8.40 -16.98 16.32
N VAL A 8 7.87 -16.65 15.13
CA VAL A 8 6.52 -17.04 14.71
C VAL A 8 6.33 -18.56 14.65
N LYS A 9 7.35 -19.34 14.26
CA LYS A 9 7.28 -20.80 14.20
C LYS A 9 7.17 -21.40 15.59
N VAL A 10 7.98 -20.91 16.53
CA VAL A 10 7.92 -21.34 17.94
C VAL A 10 6.56 -21.02 18.55
N LEU A 11 5.99 -19.85 18.25
CA LEU A 11 4.67 -19.48 18.73
C LEU A 11 3.57 -20.36 18.13
N CYS A 12 3.64 -20.67 16.83
CA CYS A 12 2.74 -21.62 16.17
C CYS A 12 2.79 -23.00 16.82
N LEU A 13 4.00 -23.55 17.06
CA LEU A 13 4.20 -24.83 17.73
C LEU A 13 3.65 -24.78 19.16
N THR A 14 3.93 -23.73 19.92
CA THR A 14 3.41 -23.55 21.27
C THR A 14 1.87 -23.53 21.29
N ALA A 15 1.25 -22.83 20.34
CA ALA A 15 -0.20 -22.75 20.21
C ALA A 15 -0.86 -24.07 19.73
N SER A 16 -0.09 -24.99 19.14
CA SER A 16 -0.60 -26.30 18.70
C SER A 16 -0.59 -27.35 19.81
N VAL A 17 0.28 -27.22 20.82
CA VAL A 17 0.44 -28.19 21.93
C VAL A 17 -0.85 -28.43 22.71
N CYS A 18 -1.55 -27.39 23.17
CA CYS A 18 -2.80 -27.59 23.92
C CYS A 18 -3.77 -26.40 23.86
N ARG A 19 -5.02 -26.62 24.27
CA ARG A 19 -6.10 -25.60 24.25
C ARG A 19 -5.76 -24.37 25.12
N ARG A 20 -5.10 -24.57 26.26
CA ARG A 20 -4.68 -23.47 27.15
C ARG A 20 -3.64 -22.58 26.48
N LEU A 21 -2.57 -23.17 25.93
CA LEU A 21 -1.54 -22.41 25.21
C LEU A 21 -2.10 -21.71 23.97
N ARG A 22 -2.99 -22.36 23.24
CA ARG A 22 -3.72 -21.72 22.13
C ARG A 22 -4.52 -20.50 22.57
N ALA A 23 -5.23 -20.59 23.70
CA ALA A 23 -5.98 -19.47 24.26
C ALA A 23 -5.05 -18.33 24.70
N THR A 24 -3.94 -18.65 25.36
CA THR A 24 -2.90 -17.66 25.72
C THR A 24 -2.31 -16.98 24.49
N ALA A 25 -2.01 -17.74 23.44
CA ALA A 25 -1.51 -17.20 22.18
C ALA A 25 -2.51 -16.20 21.56
N LYS A 26 -3.78 -16.60 21.45
CA LYS A 26 -4.88 -15.77 20.94
C LYS A 26 -5.07 -14.47 21.74
N ARG A 27 -4.93 -14.53 23.07
CA ARG A 27 -5.16 -13.38 23.95
C ARG A 27 -3.99 -12.41 24.02
N LEU A 28 -2.76 -12.94 24.04
CA LEU A 28 -1.56 -12.16 24.38
C LEU A 28 -0.45 -12.30 23.35
N LEU A 29 -0.03 -13.53 23.04
CA LEU A 29 1.26 -13.71 22.35
C LEU A 29 1.29 -13.17 20.92
N TRP A 30 0.19 -13.28 20.16
CA TRP A 30 0.14 -12.70 18.81
C TRP A 30 0.24 -11.17 18.83
N ARG A 31 -0.30 -10.52 19.86
CA ARG A 31 -0.18 -9.07 20.04
C ARG A 31 1.26 -8.69 20.28
N GLU A 32 1.90 -9.32 21.24
CA GLU A 32 3.29 -9.03 21.59
C GLU A 32 4.24 -9.33 20.43
N LEU A 33 4.01 -10.41 19.67
CA LEU A 33 4.74 -10.71 18.43
C LEU A 33 4.64 -9.54 17.43
N CYS A 34 3.42 -9.05 17.16
CA CYS A 34 3.21 -7.96 16.22
C CYS A 34 3.84 -6.64 16.69
N LEU A 35 3.69 -6.31 17.99
CA LEU A 35 4.29 -5.11 18.57
C LEU A 35 5.82 -5.13 18.45
N PHE A 36 6.43 -6.29 18.71
CA PHE A 36 7.87 -6.46 18.61
C PHE A 36 8.38 -6.43 17.17
N ARG A 37 7.71 -7.13 16.25
CA ARG A 37 8.21 -7.33 14.88
C ARG A 37 7.81 -6.23 13.89
N ALA A 38 6.72 -5.52 14.14
CA ALA A 38 6.21 -4.48 13.24
C ALA A 38 5.73 -3.23 14.01
N PRO A 39 6.55 -2.64 14.88
CA PRO A 39 6.14 -1.58 15.80
C PRO A 39 5.46 -0.40 15.08
N ARG A 40 6.05 0.09 13.98
CA ARG A 40 5.54 1.21 13.19
C ARG A 40 4.15 0.95 12.58
N ILE A 41 3.89 -0.28 12.15
CA ILE A 41 2.59 -0.68 11.62
C ILE A 41 1.59 -0.72 12.76
N THR A 42 1.93 -1.41 13.86
CA THR A 42 1.02 -1.56 15.00
C THR A 42 0.65 -0.22 15.64
N GLU A 43 1.60 0.71 15.75
CA GLU A 43 1.36 2.08 16.23
C GLU A 43 0.42 2.84 15.29
N SER A 44 0.63 2.73 13.98
CA SER A 44 -0.23 3.39 12.99
C SER A 44 -1.64 2.80 12.99
N LEU A 45 -1.79 1.48 13.16
CA LEU A 45 -3.09 0.80 13.15
C LEU A 45 -3.87 0.98 14.46
N SER A 46 -3.19 1.17 15.59
CA SER A 46 -3.85 1.31 16.90
C SER A 46 -4.47 2.69 17.13
N ASN A 47 -4.23 3.67 16.26
CA ASN A 47 -4.56 5.09 16.51
C ASN A 47 -4.00 5.60 17.86
N GLY A 48 -2.92 5.01 18.37
CA GLY A 48 -2.42 5.29 19.72
C GLY A 48 -3.23 4.67 20.86
N VAL A 49 -4.32 3.96 20.58
CA VAL A 49 -5.15 3.27 21.57
C VAL A 49 -4.83 1.77 21.55
N HIS A 50 -4.10 1.31 22.57
CA HIS A 50 -3.58 -0.07 22.66
C HIS A 50 -4.64 -1.18 22.79
N SER A 51 -5.94 -0.86 22.73
CA SER A 51 -7.01 -1.77 23.10
C SER A 51 -7.99 -2.06 21.96
N SER A 52 -8.01 -3.33 21.54
CA SER A 52 -9.14 -4.09 20.98
C SER A 52 -9.69 -3.82 19.57
N ARG A 53 -9.40 -2.69 18.90
CA ARG A 53 -10.09 -2.34 17.63
C ARG A 53 -9.39 -2.69 16.32
N MET A 54 -8.33 -3.51 16.34
CA MET A 54 -7.76 -3.98 15.08
C MET A 54 -8.75 -4.92 14.39
N LEU A 55 -9.31 -4.48 13.27
CA LEU A 55 -10.25 -5.26 12.46
C LEU A 55 -9.55 -6.55 11.99
N GLY A 56 -10.18 -7.70 12.23
CA GLY A 56 -9.58 -9.02 12.00
C GLY A 56 -8.64 -9.53 13.11
N GLY A 57 -8.23 -8.68 14.06
CA GLY A 57 -7.48 -9.06 15.26
C GLY A 57 -5.99 -9.37 15.06
N TRP A 58 -5.25 -9.46 16.18
CA TRP A 58 -3.81 -9.75 16.21
C TRP A 58 -3.36 -11.02 15.47
N PRO A 59 -4.09 -12.15 15.54
CA PRO A 59 -3.68 -13.35 14.79
C PRO A 59 -3.69 -13.12 13.27
N SER A 60 -4.65 -12.36 12.75
CA SER A 60 -4.72 -12.04 11.33
C SER A 60 -3.60 -11.11 10.90
N LEU A 61 -3.28 -10.10 11.72
CA LEU A 61 -2.12 -9.24 11.48
C LEU A 61 -0.81 -10.04 11.51
N ALA A 62 -0.63 -10.94 12.48
CA ALA A 62 0.54 -11.81 12.53
C ALA A 62 0.64 -12.68 11.27
N LYS A 63 -0.47 -13.32 10.86
CA LYS A 63 -0.51 -14.10 9.61
C LYS A 63 -0.15 -13.21 8.42
N LEU A 64 -0.71 -12.00 8.33
CA LEU A 64 -0.39 -11.04 7.28
C LEU A 64 1.08 -10.64 7.25
N LEU A 65 1.74 -10.48 8.40
CA LEU A 65 3.15 -10.10 8.43
C LEU A 65 4.05 -11.25 7.96
N PHE A 66 3.76 -12.49 8.38
CA PHE A 66 4.67 -13.63 8.26
C PHE A 66 4.26 -14.72 7.28
N PHE A 67 3.13 -14.57 6.57
CA PHE A 67 2.62 -15.59 5.66
C PHE A 67 2.30 -14.97 4.30
N CYS A 68 2.88 -15.55 3.25
CA CYS A 68 2.46 -15.35 1.87
C CYS A 68 1.18 -16.17 1.64
N GLY A 69 0.12 -15.54 1.14
CA GLY A 69 -1.16 -16.22 0.86
C GLY A 69 -1.09 -17.24 -0.27
N GLY A 70 -0.01 -17.23 -1.06
CA GLY A 70 0.06 -17.92 -2.33
C GLY A 70 -0.86 -17.26 -3.36
N CYS A 71 -1.18 -17.98 -4.43
CA CYS A 71 -2.11 -17.51 -5.44
C CYS A 71 -2.83 -18.68 -6.13
N ASN A 72 -4.08 -18.42 -6.52
CA ASN A 72 -4.87 -19.27 -7.40
C ASN A 72 -5.30 -18.45 -8.61
N SER A 73 -5.59 -19.14 -9.72
CA SER A 73 -6.19 -18.50 -10.89
C SER A 73 -7.53 -17.89 -10.54
N THR A 74 -7.75 -16.66 -10.98
CA THR A 74 -9.03 -15.94 -10.86
C THR A 74 -9.57 -15.60 -12.25
N ARG A 75 -10.75 -14.96 -12.30
CA ARG A 75 -11.30 -14.46 -13.56
C ARG A 75 -10.49 -13.33 -14.21
N ASN A 76 -9.75 -12.55 -13.42
CA ASN A 76 -8.97 -11.41 -13.94
C ASN A 76 -7.45 -11.68 -13.94
N PHE A 77 -7.01 -12.80 -13.36
CA PHE A 77 -5.61 -13.18 -13.27
C PHE A 77 -5.49 -14.70 -13.51
N VAL A 78 -5.31 -15.07 -14.78
CA VAL A 78 -5.23 -16.47 -15.21
C VAL A 78 -3.81 -16.99 -15.03
N MET A 79 -3.68 -18.17 -14.44
CA MET A 79 -2.38 -18.84 -14.29
C MET A 79 -2.50 -20.32 -14.60
N SER A 80 -1.41 -20.89 -15.12
CA SER A 80 -1.31 -22.32 -15.45
C SER A 80 -1.37 -23.20 -14.20
N ARG A 81 -0.78 -22.74 -13.08
CA ARG A 81 -0.66 -23.51 -11.83
C ARG A 81 -0.78 -22.60 -10.61
N SER A 82 -1.55 -23.03 -9.62
CA SER A 82 -1.61 -22.35 -8.32
C SER A 82 -0.28 -22.47 -7.57
N LYS A 83 -0.01 -21.45 -6.74
CA LYS A 83 1.15 -21.43 -5.84
C LYS A 83 0.68 -21.49 -4.39
N PRO A 84 1.14 -22.47 -3.60
CA PRO A 84 0.76 -22.57 -2.20
C PRO A 84 1.37 -21.42 -1.38
N GLY A 85 0.66 -21.03 -0.31
CA GLY A 85 1.19 -20.08 0.66
C GLY A 85 2.31 -20.67 1.52
N HIS A 86 3.19 -19.82 2.05
CA HIS A 86 4.31 -20.22 2.90
C HIS A 86 4.67 -19.13 3.92
N PHE A 87 5.49 -19.49 4.90
CA PHE A 87 6.08 -18.52 5.82
C PHE A 87 7.09 -17.64 5.09
N VAL A 88 7.05 -16.35 5.39
CA VAL A 88 8.00 -15.36 4.92
C VAL A 88 8.85 -14.93 6.10
N ALA A 89 10.17 -15.11 6.00
CA ALA A 89 11.10 -14.80 7.08
C ALA A 89 11.12 -13.28 7.37
N GLU A 90 11.17 -12.49 6.31
CA GLU A 90 11.20 -11.03 6.38
C GLU A 90 10.27 -10.42 5.33
N SER A 91 9.51 -9.40 5.73
CA SER A 91 8.68 -8.67 4.80
C SER A 91 8.68 -7.20 5.17
N ARG A 92 9.06 -6.38 4.21
CA ARG A 92 9.12 -4.93 4.36
C ARG A 92 7.80 -4.35 3.91
N PHE A 93 7.06 -3.75 4.84
CA PHE A 93 5.84 -3.01 4.57
C PHE A 93 6.14 -1.52 4.54
N SER A 94 5.59 -0.81 3.55
CA SER A 94 5.83 0.62 3.38
C SER A 94 4.53 1.39 3.13
N LYS A 95 4.42 2.56 3.79
CA LYS A 95 3.35 3.55 3.55
C LYS A 95 3.51 4.14 2.14
N THR A 96 4.74 4.46 1.75
CA THR A 96 5.05 5.03 0.43
C THR A 96 4.67 4.08 -0.68
N SER A 97 4.94 2.77 -0.51
CA SER A 97 4.46 1.75 -1.45
C SER A 97 2.94 1.75 -1.52
N GLY A 98 2.25 1.75 -0.38
CA GLY A 98 0.80 1.77 -0.32
C GLY A 98 0.14 2.99 -0.98
N MET A 99 0.79 4.15 -1.00
CA MET A 99 0.29 5.32 -1.72
C MET A 99 0.12 5.08 -3.22
N SER A 100 0.93 4.21 -3.83
CA SER A 100 0.81 3.84 -5.25
C SER A 100 -0.43 2.99 -5.54
N PHE A 101 -1.02 2.37 -4.52
CA PHE A 101 -2.23 1.53 -4.62
C PHE A 101 -3.53 2.30 -4.36
N LEU A 102 -3.44 3.61 -4.09
CA LEU A 102 -4.59 4.46 -3.81
C LEU A 102 -4.86 5.40 -4.99
N MET A 103 -6.10 5.37 -5.49
CA MET A 103 -6.54 6.34 -6.50
C MET A 103 -6.51 7.76 -5.92
N LYS A 104 -6.51 8.80 -6.78
CA LYS A 104 -6.38 10.21 -6.37
C LYS A 104 -7.32 10.60 -5.23
N ARG A 105 -8.58 10.14 -5.27
CA ARG A 105 -9.61 10.42 -4.25
C ARG A 105 -9.39 9.70 -2.92
N CYS A 106 -8.59 8.64 -2.90
CA CYS A 106 -8.33 7.80 -1.73
C CYS A 106 -6.97 8.07 -1.08
N ARG A 107 -6.19 9.05 -1.57
CA ARG A 107 -4.83 9.32 -1.10
C ARG A 107 -4.71 9.71 0.38
N ASN A 108 -5.81 10.11 1.02
CA ASN A 108 -5.82 10.39 2.45
C ASN A 108 -5.97 9.13 3.30
N ASP A 109 -6.31 7.99 2.69
CA ASP A 109 -6.29 6.70 3.38
C ASP A 109 -4.84 6.27 3.65
N LEU A 110 -4.64 5.54 4.74
CA LEU A 110 -3.33 4.99 5.08
C LEU A 110 -3.32 3.49 4.81
N LEU A 111 -2.53 3.08 3.83
CA LEU A 111 -2.31 1.69 3.44
C LEU A 111 -0.81 1.37 3.55
N PHE A 112 -0.50 0.26 4.21
CA PHE A 112 0.83 -0.35 4.12
C PHE A 112 0.78 -1.49 3.10
N VAL A 113 1.77 -1.56 2.22
CA VAL A 113 1.92 -2.68 1.28
C VAL A 113 3.32 -3.26 1.42
N SER A 114 3.42 -4.60 1.40
CA SER A 114 4.67 -5.33 1.42
C SER A 114 5.36 -5.30 0.05
N ASP A 115 6.67 -5.50 0.03
CA ASP A 115 7.31 -5.98 -1.18
C ASP A 115 6.74 -7.37 -1.57
N PRO A 116 6.68 -7.72 -2.86
CA PRO A 116 6.21 -9.03 -3.32
C PRO A 116 7.10 -10.16 -2.83
N CYS A 117 6.49 -11.31 -2.55
CA CYS A 117 7.20 -12.57 -2.54
C CYS A 117 7.27 -13.10 -3.97
N GLU A 118 8.47 -13.46 -4.44
CA GLU A 118 8.69 -13.95 -5.79
C GLU A 118 8.48 -15.47 -5.85
N HIS A 119 7.74 -15.92 -6.87
CA HIS A 119 7.43 -17.31 -7.11
C HIS A 119 7.72 -17.67 -8.56
N ARG A 120 8.77 -18.46 -8.77
CA ARG A 120 9.12 -18.99 -10.09
C ARG A 120 8.07 -19.97 -10.59
N LEU A 121 7.60 -19.77 -11.81
CA LEU A 121 6.60 -20.64 -12.45
C LEU A 121 7.22 -21.63 -13.44
N GLY A 122 8.34 -21.27 -14.07
CA GLY A 122 9.16 -22.08 -14.94
C GLY A 122 10.21 -21.19 -15.64
N ASP A 123 11.02 -21.77 -16.52
CA ASP A 123 12.10 -21.02 -17.20
C ASP A 123 11.61 -20.09 -18.31
N GLN A 124 10.32 -20.17 -18.70
CA GLN A 124 9.70 -19.40 -19.80
C GLN A 124 8.48 -18.57 -19.38
N GLU A 125 8.09 -18.60 -18.10
CA GLU A 125 6.97 -17.80 -17.58
C GLU A 125 7.51 -16.69 -16.68
N ASP A 126 6.92 -15.49 -16.80
CA ASP A 126 7.25 -14.36 -15.92
C ASP A 126 7.10 -14.76 -14.45
N ASP A 127 7.99 -14.25 -13.60
CA ASP A 127 7.96 -14.54 -12.18
C ASP A 127 6.68 -13.95 -11.54
N LEU A 128 6.03 -14.73 -10.68
CA LEU A 128 4.83 -14.29 -9.99
C LEU A 128 5.19 -13.55 -8.69
N GLY A 129 4.74 -12.31 -8.56
CA GLY A 129 4.82 -11.54 -7.33
C GLY A 129 3.54 -11.69 -6.51
N VAL A 130 3.65 -12.13 -5.25
CA VAL A 130 2.53 -12.13 -4.29
C VAL A 130 2.77 -11.08 -3.21
N PHE A 131 1.90 -10.07 -3.16
CA PHE A 131 2.01 -8.95 -2.22
C PHE A 131 0.80 -8.86 -1.30
N ARG A 132 0.97 -8.13 -0.21
CA ARG A 132 -0.02 -8.03 0.86
C ARG A 132 0.01 -6.68 1.52
N GLY A 133 -1.07 -6.29 2.16
CA GLY A 133 -1.16 -4.98 2.76
C GLY A 133 -2.25 -4.84 3.80
N VAL A 134 -2.22 -3.75 4.54
CA VAL A 134 -3.20 -3.47 5.59
C VAL A 134 -3.52 -1.98 5.64
N PHE A 135 -4.82 -1.68 5.59
CA PHE A 135 -5.36 -0.35 5.80
C PHE A 135 -5.45 -0.03 7.29
N ARG A 136 -5.15 1.21 7.63
CA ARG A 136 -5.62 1.83 8.88
C ARG A 136 -7.06 2.29 8.69
N GLY A 137 -7.95 1.91 9.60
CA GLY A 137 -9.33 2.44 9.63
C GLY A 137 -10.11 2.20 8.34
N PHE A 138 -10.01 1.00 7.75
CA PHE A 138 -10.64 0.72 6.44
C PHE A 138 -12.16 0.96 6.42
N ARG A 139 -12.85 0.74 7.54
CA ARG A 139 -14.31 0.95 7.64
C ARG A 139 -14.71 2.40 7.38
N GLU A 140 -13.87 3.33 7.81
CA GLU A 140 -14.03 4.77 7.69
C GLU A 140 -13.26 5.35 6.48
N SER A 141 -12.57 4.51 5.71
CA SER A 141 -11.73 4.94 4.59
C SER A 141 -12.51 5.43 3.37
N MET A 142 -11.91 6.34 2.62
CA MET A 142 -12.42 6.79 1.33
C MET A 142 -12.43 5.67 0.28
N THR A 143 -11.49 4.73 0.37
CA THR A 143 -11.43 3.52 -0.47
C THR A 143 -12.69 2.68 -0.30
N ARG A 144 -13.11 2.42 0.95
CA ARG A 144 -14.36 1.71 1.21
C ARG A 144 -15.58 2.51 0.74
N ALA A 145 -15.59 3.82 0.96
CA ALA A 145 -16.66 4.67 0.46
C ALA A 145 -16.78 4.59 -1.07
N CYS A 146 -15.67 4.56 -1.81
CA CYS A 146 -15.66 4.39 -3.26
C CYS A 146 -16.18 3.01 -3.70
N LEU A 147 -15.79 1.93 -3.01
CA LEU A 147 -16.32 0.58 -3.28
C LEU A 147 -17.85 0.53 -3.15
N ILE A 148 -18.39 1.15 -2.09
CA ILE A 148 -19.84 1.22 -1.86
C ILE A 148 -20.52 2.10 -2.91
N ALA A 149 -19.96 3.28 -3.21
CA ALA A 149 -20.52 4.20 -4.19
C ALA A 149 -20.58 3.59 -5.60
N ARG A 150 -19.63 2.71 -5.93
CA ARG A 150 -19.61 1.95 -7.19
C ARG A 150 -20.45 0.67 -7.15
N GLN A 151 -21.15 0.41 -6.04
CA GLN A 151 -21.93 -0.80 -5.84
C GLN A 151 -21.11 -2.08 -6.09
N ALA A 152 -19.81 -2.05 -5.76
CA ALA A 152 -18.92 -3.18 -5.99
C ALA A 152 -19.38 -4.38 -5.15
N ALA A 153 -19.66 -5.50 -5.83
CA ALA A 153 -20.01 -6.75 -5.19
C ALA A 153 -18.81 -7.34 -4.44
N LEU A 154 -19.09 -8.03 -3.33
CA LEU A 154 -18.11 -8.89 -2.67
C LEU A 154 -17.96 -10.18 -3.48
N GLU A 155 -16.74 -10.68 -3.59
CA GLU A 155 -16.43 -11.91 -4.30
C GLU A 155 -17.04 -13.13 -3.61
N GLU A 156 -17.65 -14.01 -4.39
CA GLU A 156 -18.31 -15.22 -3.89
C GLU A 156 -17.31 -16.32 -3.55
N SER A 157 -16.35 -16.58 -4.44
CA SER A 157 -15.31 -17.60 -4.29
C SER A 157 -14.10 -17.13 -3.46
N GLU A 158 -13.76 -15.85 -3.54
CA GLU A 158 -12.53 -15.36 -2.92
C GLU A 158 -12.71 -14.96 -1.44
N ARG A 159 -11.71 -15.28 -0.64
CA ARG A 159 -11.66 -14.95 0.79
C ARG A 159 -10.29 -14.44 1.17
N CYS A 160 -10.25 -13.56 2.16
CA CYS A 160 -9.01 -13.04 2.70
C CYS A 160 -8.16 -14.20 3.28
N PRO A 161 -6.92 -14.43 2.81
CA PRO A 161 -6.10 -15.54 3.28
C PRO A 161 -5.67 -15.36 4.75
N TYR A 162 -5.78 -14.15 5.29
CA TYR A 162 -5.34 -13.82 6.64
C TYR A 162 -6.42 -13.99 7.70
N CYS A 163 -7.65 -13.55 7.41
CA CYS A 163 -8.76 -13.55 8.38
C CYS A 163 -10.02 -14.30 7.92
N GLY A 164 -10.03 -14.83 6.70
CA GLY A 164 -11.17 -15.56 6.12
C GLY A 164 -12.38 -14.70 5.74
N ALA A 165 -12.30 -13.38 5.89
CA ALA A 165 -13.41 -12.49 5.58
C ALA A 165 -13.63 -12.33 4.07
N ARG A 166 -14.86 -11.96 3.68
CA ARG A 166 -15.20 -11.62 2.29
C ARG A 166 -14.39 -10.44 1.77
N VAL A 167 -14.15 -10.41 0.47
CA VAL A 167 -13.28 -9.44 -0.20
C VAL A 167 -13.98 -8.77 -1.37
N TRP A 168 -13.57 -7.54 -1.68
CA TRP A 168 -13.85 -6.88 -2.95
C TRP A 168 -12.67 -7.06 -3.89
N SER A 169 -12.92 -7.30 -5.18
CA SER A 169 -11.89 -7.14 -6.22
C SER A 169 -11.70 -5.66 -6.53
N MET A 170 -10.48 -5.16 -6.32
CA MET A 170 -10.15 -3.77 -6.63
C MET A 170 -10.05 -3.55 -8.14
N THR A 171 -9.63 -4.58 -8.88
CA THR A 171 -9.60 -4.62 -10.34
C THR A 171 -11.01 -4.52 -10.91
N ALA A 172 -11.93 -5.41 -10.49
CA ALA A 172 -13.31 -5.37 -10.99
C ALA A 172 -14.06 -4.10 -10.57
N ALA A 173 -13.71 -3.52 -9.41
CA ALA A 173 -14.25 -2.23 -8.99
C ALA A 173 -13.64 -1.02 -9.74
N GLY A 174 -12.63 -1.21 -10.60
CA GLY A 174 -11.94 -0.15 -11.33
C GLY A 174 -11.15 0.81 -10.44
N LEU A 175 -10.69 0.35 -9.27
CA LEU A 175 -10.02 1.17 -8.24
C LEU A 175 -8.50 1.00 -8.24
N VAL A 176 -7.96 0.26 -9.20
CA VAL A 176 -6.52 0.02 -9.37
C VAL A 176 -5.85 1.21 -10.09
N PRO A 177 -4.93 1.95 -9.44
CA PRO A 177 -4.15 2.97 -10.12
C PRO A 177 -3.06 2.35 -10.98
N ARG A 178 -2.73 2.94 -12.14
CA ARG A 178 -1.60 2.51 -12.99
C ARG A 178 -0.27 2.44 -12.22
N LYS A 179 -0.05 3.38 -11.30
CA LYS A 179 1.16 3.43 -10.46
C LYS A 179 1.39 2.18 -9.59
N ALA A 180 0.36 1.37 -9.34
CA ALA A 180 0.49 0.14 -8.57
C ALA A 180 1.39 -0.88 -9.28
N ALA A 181 1.23 -1.05 -10.60
CA ALA A 181 2.03 -1.98 -11.39
C ALA A 181 3.50 -1.56 -11.42
N LYS A 182 3.77 -0.31 -11.79
CA LYS A 182 5.13 0.26 -11.79
C LYS A 182 5.79 0.14 -10.41
N ARG A 183 5.05 0.32 -9.31
CA ARG A 183 5.60 0.18 -7.95
C ARG A 183 6.04 -1.25 -7.63
N LEU A 184 5.41 -2.25 -8.22
CA LEU A 184 5.71 -3.67 -8.04
C LEU A 184 6.75 -4.21 -9.04
N GLY A 185 7.21 -3.39 -10.00
CA GLY A 185 8.02 -3.88 -11.11
C GLY A 185 7.22 -4.78 -12.06
N SER A 186 5.91 -4.54 -12.20
CA SER A 186 4.98 -5.27 -13.05
C SER A 186 4.58 -4.44 -14.26
N HIS A 187 4.23 -5.11 -15.36
CA HIS A 187 3.59 -4.45 -16.50
C HIS A 187 2.21 -3.88 -16.14
N ASP A 188 1.81 -2.81 -16.84
CA ASP A 188 0.49 -2.20 -16.67
C ASP A 188 -0.63 -3.22 -16.95
N GLY A 189 -1.62 -3.28 -16.05
CA GLY A 189 -2.72 -4.25 -16.15
C GLY A 189 -2.37 -5.69 -15.75
N ALA A 190 -1.11 -5.98 -15.43
CA ALA A 190 -0.65 -7.32 -15.08
C ALA A 190 -0.76 -7.62 -13.57
N LEU A 191 -1.73 -7.01 -12.87
CA LEU A 191 -1.95 -7.25 -11.44
C LEU A 191 -3.43 -7.34 -11.07
N GLU A 192 -3.70 -8.12 -10.04
CA GLU A 192 -4.99 -8.18 -9.36
C GLU A 192 -4.80 -8.09 -7.85
N TYR A 193 -5.67 -7.35 -7.17
CA TYR A 193 -5.72 -7.40 -5.71
C TYR A 193 -7.12 -7.22 -5.17
N PHE A 194 -7.26 -7.72 -3.95
CA PHE A 194 -8.50 -7.75 -3.22
C PHE A 194 -8.31 -7.08 -1.87
N VAL A 195 -9.38 -6.45 -1.36
CA VAL A 195 -9.41 -5.91 0.00
C VAL A 195 -10.59 -6.49 0.75
N CYS A 196 -10.33 -7.02 1.94
CA CYS A 196 -11.36 -7.61 2.78
C CYS A 196 -12.10 -6.56 3.62
N VAL A 197 -13.26 -6.92 4.17
CA VAL A 197 -14.05 -6.03 5.04
C VAL A 197 -13.32 -5.54 6.29
N ASN A 198 -12.21 -6.18 6.66
CA ASN A 198 -11.33 -5.79 7.76
C ASN A 198 -10.13 -4.94 7.31
N GLY A 199 -9.98 -4.64 6.01
CA GLY A 199 -8.90 -3.81 5.47
C GLY A 199 -7.60 -4.53 5.16
N HIS A 200 -7.60 -5.88 5.12
CA HIS A 200 -6.45 -6.61 4.62
C HIS A 200 -6.48 -6.65 3.09
N LEU A 201 -5.33 -6.36 2.49
CA LEU A 201 -5.06 -6.47 1.07
C LEU A 201 -4.27 -7.74 0.79
N HIS A 202 -4.65 -8.48 -0.24
CA HIS A 202 -3.82 -9.51 -0.87
C HIS A 202 -3.91 -9.35 -2.38
N GLY A 203 -2.79 -9.55 -3.07
CA GLY A 203 -2.75 -9.41 -4.51
C GLY A 203 -1.59 -10.14 -5.14
N THR A 204 -1.67 -10.22 -6.46
CA THR A 204 -0.69 -10.84 -7.32
C THR A 204 -0.41 -10.00 -8.55
N CYS A 205 0.81 -10.11 -9.05
CA CYS A 205 1.26 -9.46 -10.28
C CYS A 205 2.25 -10.33 -11.04
N TRP A 206 2.32 -10.13 -12.35
CA TRP A 206 3.42 -10.64 -13.17
C TRP A 206 4.60 -9.67 -13.06
N LEU A 207 5.73 -10.14 -12.55
CA LEU A 207 6.93 -9.35 -12.43
C LEU A 207 7.57 -9.25 -13.81
N ALA A 208 7.92 -8.03 -14.22
CA ALA A 208 8.66 -7.83 -15.45
C ALA A 208 10.02 -8.55 -15.33
N PRO A 209 10.45 -9.28 -16.37
CA PRO A 209 11.79 -9.84 -16.41
C PRO A 209 12.80 -8.72 -16.17
N LEU A 210 13.82 -9.01 -15.36
CA LEU A 210 14.99 -8.13 -15.26
C LEU A 210 15.74 -8.23 -16.57
N SER A 211 15.35 -7.45 -17.59
CA SER A 211 16.19 -7.25 -18.77
C SER A 211 17.47 -6.58 -18.28
N SER A 212 18.61 -7.21 -18.52
CA SER A 212 19.91 -6.57 -18.35
C SER A 212 20.09 -5.51 -19.43
N ASP A 213 19.44 -4.37 -19.28
CA ASP A 213 19.83 -3.15 -20.00
C ASP A 213 19.30 -1.91 -19.26
N GLU A 214 20.23 -1.04 -18.89
CA GLU A 214 19.97 0.28 -18.33
C GLU A 214 19.43 1.18 -19.45
N GLY A 215 18.12 1.43 -19.45
CA GLY A 215 17.47 2.39 -20.34
C GLY A 215 16.66 3.40 -19.55
N GLU A 216 17.17 4.63 -19.50
CA GLU A 216 16.55 5.79 -18.88
C GLU A 216 15.29 6.21 -19.64
N ASP A 217 14.12 6.13 -18.99
CA ASP A 217 12.91 6.84 -19.45
C ASP A 217 12.46 7.83 -18.38
N GLU A 218 13.12 9.00 -18.38
CA GLU A 218 12.56 10.22 -17.82
C GLU A 218 11.48 10.78 -18.75
N GLU A 219 10.21 10.60 -18.40
CA GLU A 219 9.12 11.41 -18.97
C GLU A 219 8.57 12.34 -17.88
N PHE A 220 9.26 13.48 -17.72
CA PHE A 220 8.66 14.67 -17.13
C PHE A 220 7.62 15.21 -18.10
N GLY A 221 6.35 14.89 -17.88
CA GLY A 221 5.24 15.55 -18.56
C GLY A 221 5.20 17.03 -18.18
N THR A 222 5.73 17.88 -19.07
CA THR A 222 5.49 19.32 -19.10
C THR A 222 4.06 19.57 -19.58
N ASP A 223 3.24 20.15 -18.70
CA ASP A 223 1.90 20.59 -19.04
C ASP A 223 2.00 21.85 -19.92
N GLY A 224 1.71 21.67 -21.21
CA GLY A 224 1.78 22.71 -22.23
C GLY A 224 0.56 23.63 -22.18
N THR A 225 0.83 24.89 -21.85
CA THR A 225 0.26 26.13 -22.40
C THR A 225 -1.09 26.08 -23.14
N ASP A 226 -2.12 26.66 -22.53
CA ASP A 226 -3.25 27.26 -23.26
C ASP A 226 -2.91 28.72 -23.59
N GLY A 227 -2.60 28.96 -24.86
CA GLY A 227 -2.55 30.29 -25.45
C GLY A 227 -3.92 30.67 -26.00
N THR A 228 -4.50 31.74 -25.46
CA THR A 228 -5.53 32.52 -26.17
C THR A 228 -5.05 33.96 -26.23
N GLY A 229 -4.59 34.37 -27.42
CA GLY A 229 -4.26 35.75 -27.71
C GLY A 229 -5.50 36.61 -27.80
N ASN A 230 -5.37 37.87 -27.43
CA ASN A 230 -6.06 38.93 -28.14
C ASN A 230 -5.22 40.21 -28.16
N SER A 231 -5.02 40.73 -29.36
CA SER A 231 -4.25 41.93 -29.68
C SER A 231 -5.03 43.21 -29.42
N SER A 232 -4.35 44.24 -28.93
CA SER A 232 -4.56 45.69 -29.11
C SER A 232 -3.37 46.35 -28.37
N GLY A 233 -2.42 47.06 -28.98
CA GLY A 233 -2.56 48.22 -29.86
C GLY A 233 -2.27 49.48 -29.04
N ASP A 234 -1.31 50.31 -29.49
CA ASP A 234 -0.87 51.62 -28.96
C ASP A 234 0.29 51.55 -27.93
N GLY A 235 1.44 52.23 -28.03
CA GLY A 235 1.84 53.41 -28.80
C GLY A 235 2.50 54.42 -27.83
N GLY A 236 3.77 54.78 -28.04
CA GLY A 236 4.34 56.04 -27.52
C GLY A 236 5.31 56.00 -26.33
N ASP A 237 6.54 56.41 -26.64
CA ASP A 237 7.37 57.39 -25.92
C ASP A 237 8.22 57.01 -24.69
N HIS A 238 9.53 56.96 -24.98
CA HIS A 238 10.63 57.27 -24.07
C HIS A 238 10.74 58.81 -23.92
N PRO A 239 11.05 59.35 -22.72
CA PRO A 239 12.36 60.01 -22.64
C PRO A 239 13.07 59.85 -21.29
N THR A 240 14.38 60.04 -21.38
CA THR A 240 15.37 60.23 -20.32
C THR A 240 15.18 61.56 -19.57
N ALA A 241 15.45 61.60 -18.26
CA ALA A 241 16.21 62.70 -17.62
C ALA A 241 16.52 62.45 -16.14
N ARG A 242 17.74 62.84 -15.78
CA ARG A 242 18.38 62.88 -14.46
C ARG A 242 17.77 63.96 -13.55
N ASN A 243 17.87 63.73 -12.24
CA ASN A 243 18.28 64.64 -11.14
C ASN A 243 17.63 64.10 -9.85
N GLY A 244 18.23 64.04 -8.67
CA GLY A 244 19.48 64.57 -8.14
C GLY A 244 19.32 64.68 -6.62
N PHE A 245 20.24 64.07 -5.87
CA PHE A 245 20.82 64.51 -4.58
C PHE A 245 19.94 64.95 -3.37
N ARG A 246 20.18 64.25 -2.24
CA ARG A 246 20.59 64.67 -0.86
C ARG A 246 19.72 64.06 0.27
N TYR A 247 20.32 63.24 1.15
CA TYR A 247 20.84 63.56 2.52
C TYR A 247 19.73 64.16 3.42
N ASP A 248 19.38 63.71 4.63
CA ASP A 248 20.13 63.10 5.73
C ASP A 248 19.15 62.54 6.80
N GLY A 249 19.62 61.57 7.61
CA GLY A 249 19.52 61.65 9.09
C GLY A 249 18.27 61.13 9.84
N PHE A 250 18.52 60.11 10.69
CA PHE A 250 18.12 59.94 12.12
C PHE A 250 16.64 60.24 12.52
N ASN A 251 15.92 59.45 13.33
CA ASN A 251 16.31 58.73 14.55
C ASN A 251 15.14 57.82 15.01
N ASP A 252 15.46 56.91 15.93
CA ASP A 252 14.59 56.07 16.76
C ASP A 252 13.31 56.74 17.30
N ARG A 253 12.23 55.94 17.43
CA ARG A 253 11.70 55.46 18.74
C ARG A 253 10.36 54.72 18.60
N ASN A 254 10.36 53.49 19.11
CA ASN A 254 9.49 52.98 20.17
C ASN A 254 7.97 53.25 20.07
N THR A 255 7.20 52.21 19.77
CA THR A 255 6.11 51.71 20.62
C THR A 255 5.81 50.25 20.27
#